data_AF-A0A7C7YBQ1-F1
#
_entry.id   AF-A0A7C7YBQ1-F1
#
_cell.length_a   1.000
_cell.length_b   1.000
_cell.length_c   1.000
_cell.angle_alpha   90.00
_cell.angle_beta   90.00
_cell.angle_gamma   90.00
#
_symmetry.space_group_name_H-M   'P 1'
#
loop_
_entity.id
_entity.type
_entity.pdbx_description
1 polymer ?
#
loop_
_entity_poly.entity_id
_entity_poly.type
_entity_poly.pdbx_seq_one_letter_code
_entity_poly.pdbx_strand_id
1 'polypeptide(L)'
;MNKASLTEHLPEIVSWVAFMGLAAPLLVAAGQPILTDDTWLHLALGKAYAAAGPWLDADPLLASPLGPPTPTAWLFDVGLFGIERWAGFTGLRAVHLVSVAAILALAWWLLRRASGSRIFASLGCGLFAALAAYRLIQLRPHLFTLLAVLTLYWLLLESTSPPSRKRIAGAALLFAAWANMHAAFLLGPLLVGTALGGILIAMALGDAERRTRDRGRATGLALAAGLGGAATLLNPSGLQSHLAWFVAGRETPELARVGDEWSAVDLFAFPLPGLPPSPLAWLIFWGLILAVVALIVHAARRARQSPNGNETRASVDPALLSVALLSLALPLLAVRFLWLGIFPLLLLAHTLRPWLEARAQTKWVPWIGAGASLLLVPALLNWGTGPLIFATLPGTWAGYAEPYRAGKYHADLIWMLDD
;
A
#
# COMPACT_ATOMS: atom_id res chain seq x y z
N MET A 1 -11.29 39.45 3.08
CA MET A 1 -10.36 38.60 3.85
C MET A 1 -9.27 39.48 4.45
N ASN A 2 -9.11 39.49 5.77
CA ASN A 2 -8.10 40.31 6.45
C ASN A 2 -6.70 39.71 6.19
N LYS A 3 -5.64 40.53 5.98
CA LYS A 3 -4.28 40.02 5.64
C LYS A 3 -3.74 39.01 6.65
N ALA A 4 -4.11 39.15 7.93
CA ALA A 4 -3.77 38.21 9.00
C ALA A 4 -4.34 36.79 8.78
N SER A 5 -5.52 36.66 8.17
CA SER A 5 -6.15 35.36 7.90
C SER A 5 -5.47 34.61 6.75
N LEU A 6 -4.92 35.31 5.75
CA LEU A 6 -4.18 34.68 4.65
C LEU A 6 -2.86 34.06 5.12
N THR A 7 -2.15 34.74 6.03
CA THR A 7 -0.85 34.25 6.53
C THR A 7 -0.98 32.99 7.39
N GLU A 8 -2.12 32.78 8.05
CA GLU A 8 -2.38 31.60 8.87
C GLU A 8 -2.63 30.34 8.04
N HIS A 9 -3.22 30.48 6.84
CA HIS A 9 -3.49 29.36 5.93
C HIS A 9 -2.37 29.08 4.93
N LEU A 10 -1.37 29.96 4.83
CA LEU A 10 -0.30 29.83 3.85
C LEU A 10 0.50 28.51 3.96
N PRO A 11 0.89 28.00 5.15
CA PRO A 11 1.57 26.71 5.26
C PRO A 11 0.72 25.54 4.75
N GLU A 12 -0.59 25.62 4.99
CA GLU A 12 -1.54 24.61 4.52
C GLU A 12 -1.61 24.62 2.98
N ILE A 13 -1.76 25.80 2.38
CA ILE A 13 -1.76 25.95 0.91
C ILE A 13 -0.45 25.42 0.32
N VAL A 14 0.71 25.79 0.88
CA VAL A 14 2.02 25.30 0.43
C VAL A 14 2.10 23.78 0.51
N SER A 15 1.66 23.18 1.62
CA SER A 15 1.66 21.71 1.76
C SER A 15 0.76 21.00 0.75
N TRP A 16 -0.40 21.58 0.43
CA TRP A 16 -1.33 21.06 -0.57
C TRP A 16 -0.78 21.20 -1.98
N VAL A 17 -0.23 22.36 -2.34
CA VAL A 17 0.40 22.60 -3.64
C VAL A 17 1.58 21.64 -3.83
N ALA A 18 2.40 21.45 -2.79
CA ALA A 18 3.49 20.48 -2.84
C ALA A 18 3.00 19.04 -3.03
N PHE A 19 1.96 18.63 -2.29
CA PHE A 19 1.37 17.30 -2.48
C PHE A 19 0.75 17.13 -3.87
N MET A 20 0.06 18.14 -4.40
CA MET A 20 -0.43 18.12 -5.78
C MET A 20 0.72 18.07 -6.79
N GLY A 21 1.83 18.76 -6.53
CA GLY A 21 3.06 18.68 -7.31
C GLY A 21 3.72 17.30 -7.30
N LEU A 22 3.42 16.44 -6.32
CA LEU A 22 3.84 15.03 -6.28
C LEU A 22 2.80 14.10 -6.91
N ALA A 23 1.53 14.29 -6.57
CA ALA A 23 0.44 13.41 -6.99
C ALA A 23 0.14 13.55 -8.48
N ALA A 24 0.13 14.78 -9.02
CA ALA A 24 -0.20 15.02 -10.42
C ALA A 24 0.78 14.33 -11.39
N PRO A 25 2.11 14.41 -11.22
CA PRO A 25 3.04 13.65 -12.06
C PRO A 25 2.82 12.13 -11.98
N LEU A 26 2.53 11.58 -10.81
CA LEU A 26 2.21 10.15 -10.67
C LEU A 26 0.92 9.76 -11.38
N LEU A 27 -0.11 10.62 -11.35
CA LEU A 27 -1.37 10.38 -12.07
C LEU A 27 -1.18 10.50 -13.58
N VAL A 28 -0.36 11.46 -14.05
CA VAL A 28 0.03 11.58 -15.45
C VAL A 28 0.78 10.32 -15.89
N ALA A 29 1.71 9.82 -15.07
CA ALA A 29 2.43 8.58 -15.33
C ALA A 29 1.53 7.34 -15.30
N ALA A 30 0.53 7.27 -14.41
CA ALA A 30 -0.45 6.18 -14.42
C ALA A 30 -1.35 6.24 -15.67
N GLY A 31 -1.60 7.44 -16.20
CA GLY A 31 -2.38 7.65 -17.42
C GLY A 31 -1.59 7.51 -18.73
N GLN A 32 -0.29 7.27 -18.68
CA GLN A 32 0.54 7.09 -19.88
C GLN A 32 0.21 5.75 -20.57
N PRO A 33 0.68 5.50 -21.82
CA PRO A 33 0.56 4.18 -22.42
C PRO A 33 1.09 3.10 -21.46
N ILE A 34 0.32 2.03 -21.24
CA ILE A 34 0.63 0.95 -20.29
C ILE A 34 2.09 0.50 -20.42
N LEU A 35 2.84 0.71 -19.34
CA LEU A 35 4.25 0.36 -19.20
C LEU A 35 4.40 -0.65 -18.07
N THR A 36 4.20 -1.92 -18.37
CA THR A 36 4.45 -3.00 -17.42
C THR A 36 4.70 -4.30 -18.15
N ASP A 37 5.46 -5.17 -17.49
CA ASP A 37 5.95 -6.41 -18.09
C ASP A 37 4.85 -7.48 -18.19
N ASP A 38 3.81 -7.42 -17.33
CA ASP A 38 2.85 -8.53 -17.18
C ASP A 38 1.38 -8.19 -17.54
N THR A 39 1.02 -6.95 -17.89
CA THR A 39 -0.39 -6.64 -18.25
C THR A 39 -0.88 -7.51 -19.41
N TRP A 40 -0.02 -7.80 -20.38
CA TRP A 40 -0.35 -8.63 -21.52
C TRP A 40 -0.68 -10.07 -21.11
N LEU A 41 0.07 -10.62 -20.14
CA LEU A 41 -0.22 -11.91 -19.53
C LEU A 41 -1.60 -11.92 -18.87
N HIS A 42 -1.93 -10.87 -18.11
CA HIS A 42 -3.24 -10.72 -17.46
C HIS A 42 -4.40 -10.61 -18.46
N LEU A 43 -4.21 -9.90 -19.58
CA LEU A 43 -5.22 -9.81 -20.63
C LEU A 43 -5.44 -11.16 -21.33
N ALA A 44 -4.37 -11.85 -21.68
CA ALA A 44 -4.44 -13.14 -22.37
C ALA A 44 -5.05 -14.23 -21.47
N LEU A 45 -4.64 -14.32 -20.20
CA LEU A 45 -5.30 -15.18 -19.22
C LEU A 45 -6.76 -14.77 -18.99
N GLY A 46 -7.05 -13.47 -18.95
CA GLY A 46 -8.41 -12.94 -18.81
C GLY A 46 -9.34 -13.40 -19.93
N LYS A 47 -8.86 -13.39 -21.19
CA LYS A 47 -9.58 -13.93 -22.35
C LYS A 47 -9.86 -15.43 -22.18
N ALA A 48 -8.86 -16.20 -21.77
CA ALA A 48 -9.01 -17.64 -21.55
C ALA A 48 -10.01 -17.96 -20.41
N TYR A 49 -9.88 -17.28 -19.27
CA TYR A 49 -10.79 -17.45 -18.13
C TYR A 49 -12.22 -16.98 -18.44
N ALA A 50 -12.39 -15.93 -19.25
CA ALA A 50 -13.72 -15.49 -19.68
C ALA A 50 -14.40 -16.53 -20.59
N ALA A 51 -13.63 -17.29 -21.36
CA ALA A 51 -14.15 -18.31 -22.27
C ALA A 51 -14.44 -19.65 -21.58
N ALA A 52 -13.53 -20.12 -20.72
CA ALA A 52 -13.57 -21.47 -20.15
C ALA A 52 -13.79 -21.52 -18.62
N GLY A 53 -13.79 -20.37 -17.94
CA GLY A 53 -13.79 -20.28 -16.48
C GLY A 53 -12.38 -20.41 -15.88
N PRO A 54 -12.25 -20.28 -14.54
CA PRO A 54 -10.94 -20.24 -13.86
C PRO A 54 -10.23 -21.59 -13.73
N TRP A 55 -10.89 -22.70 -14.09
CA TRP A 55 -10.33 -24.05 -14.05
C TRP A 55 -9.92 -24.49 -15.46
N LEU A 56 -8.86 -23.91 -15.99
CA LEU A 56 -8.30 -24.33 -17.27
C LEU A 56 -7.65 -25.72 -17.14
N ASP A 57 -7.62 -26.49 -18.24
CA ASP A 57 -6.98 -27.80 -18.27
C ASP A 57 -5.45 -27.72 -18.51
N ALA A 58 -4.98 -26.66 -19.16
CA ALA A 58 -3.57 -26.39 -19.45
C ALA A 58 -3.32 -24.88 -19.56
N ASP A 59 -2.07 -24.44 -19.37
CA ASP A 59 -1.67 -23.04 -19.57
C ASP A 59 -1.70 -22.67 -21.06
N PRO A 60 -2.62 -21.78 -21.49
CA PRO A 60 -2.76 -21.43 -22.90
C PRO A 60 -1.63 -20.55 -23.42
N LEU A 61 -0.76 -20.02 -22.54
CA LEU A 61 0.32 -19.11 -22.90
C LEU A 61 1.68 -19.81 -23.06
N LEU A 62 1.72 -21.11 -22.78
CA LEU A 62 2.93 -21.92 -22.90
C LEU A 62 2.79 -22.94 -24.04
N ALA A 63 3.83 -23.05 -24.88
CA ALA A 63 3.86 -24.04 -25.96
C ALA A 63 3.94 -25.50 -25.46
N SER A 64 4.52 -25.72 -24.28
CA SER A 64 4.60 -27.02 -23.62
C SER A 64 4.22 -26.88 -22.14
N PRO A 65 2.91 -26.75 -21.83
CA PRO A 65 2.46 -26.50 -20.47
C PRO A 65 2.72 -27.71 -19.57
N LEU A 66 3.29 -27.46 -18.40
CA LEU A 66 3.50 -28.49 -17.37
C LEU A 66 2.23 -28.77 -16.54
N GLY A 67 1.18 -27.97 -16.75
CA GLY A 67 -0.09 -28.02 -16.05
C GLY A 67 -0.90 -26.75 -16.31
N PRO A 68 -2.07 -26.62 -15.69
CA PRO A 68 -2.87 -25.41 -15.79
C PRO A 68 -2.23 -24.24 -15.00
N PRO A 69 -2.49 -22.99 -15.40
CA PRO A 69 -2.02 -21.84 -14.65
C PRO A 69 -2.81 -21.76 -13.34
N THR A 70 -2.16 -21.33 -12.26
CA THR A 70 -2.88 -21.15 -10.99
C THR A 70 -3.77 -19.91 -11.08
N PRO A 71 -5.10 -20.00 -10.82
CA PRO A 71 -6.03 -18.87 -10.95
C PRO A 71 -5.95 -17.93 -9.73
N THR A 72 -4.74 -17.44 -9.43
CA THR A 72 -4.46 -16.58 -8.27
C THR A 72 -5.02 -15.16 -8.41
N ALA A 73 -5.22 -14.69 -9.64
CA ALA A 73 -5.73 -13.36 -9.96
C ALA A 73 -6.85 -13.40 -11.02
N TRP A 74 -7.52 -14.54 -11.20
CA TRP A 74 -8.44 -14.76 -12.33
C TRP A 74 -9.53 -13.69 -12.45
N LEU A 75 -10.05 -13.16 -11.32
CA LEU A 75 -11.09 -12.15 -11.35
C LEU A 75 -10.54 -10.79 -11.79
N PHE A 76 -9.29 -10.48 -11.45
CA PHE A 76 -8.59 -9.31 -11.98
C PHE A 76 -8.37 -9.48 -13.49
N ASP A 77 -7.90 -10.65 -13.92
CA ASP A 77 -7.62 -10.96 -15.33
C ASP A 77 -8.87 -10.82 -16.20
N VAL A 78 -9.97 -11.46 -15.79
CA VAL A 78 -11.28 -11.35 -16.47
C VAL A 78 -11.79 -9.91 -16.46
N GLY A 79 -11.63 -9.19 -15.33
CA GLY A 79 -12.02 -7.78 -15.24
C GLY A 79 -11.24 -6.90 -16.21
N LEU A 80 -9.93 -7.11 -16.33
CA LEU A 80 -9.05 -6.36 -17.21
C LEU A 80 -9.40 -6.62 -18.68
N PHE A 81 -9.56 -7.89 -19.05
CA PHE A 81 -10.02 -8.28 -20.39
C PHE A 81 -11.40 -7.69 -20.71
N GLY A 82 -12.33 -7.69 -19.74
CA GLY A 82 -13.62 -7.03 -19.88
C GLY A 82 -13.49 -5.54 -20.17
N ILE A 83 -12.65 -4.81 -19.44
CA ILE A 83 -12.45 -3.37 -19.68
C ILE A 83 -11.84 -3.12 -21.07
N GLU A 84 -10.86 -3.92 -21.46
CA GLU A 84 -10.21 -3.86 -22.77
C GLU A 84 -11.26 -4.07 -23.89
N ARG A 85 -12.06 -5.13 -23.82
CA ARG A 85 -13.06 -5.44 -24.85
C ARG A 85 -14.12 -4.34 -25.04
N TRP A 86 -14.47 -3.62 -23.96
CA TRP A 86 -15.55 -2.63 -23.97
C TRP A 86 -15.08 -1.20 -24.24
N ALA A 87 -13.89 -0.83 -23.75
CA ALA A 87 -13.39 0.55 -23.76
C ALA A 87 -11.96 0.67 -24.33
N GLY A 88 -11.42 -0.44 -24.84
CA GLY A 88 -10.06 -0.53 -25.35
C GLY A 88 -9.01 -0.19 -24.30
N PHE A 89 -7.81 0.06 -24.78
CA PHE A 89 -6.69 0.49 -23.93
C PHE A 89 -6.89 1.83 -23.23
N THR A 90 -7.75 2.71 -23.79
CA THR A 90 -8.13 3.96 -23.13
C THR A 90 -8.89 3.66 -21.83
N GLY A 91 -9.78 2.66 -21.84
CA GLY A 91 -10.46 2.18 -20.64
C GLY A 91 -9.49 1.67 -19.59
N LEU A 92 -8.50 0.87 -19.98
CA LEU A 92 -7.48 0.34 -19.06
C LEU A 92 -6.69 1.46 -18.38
N ARG A 93 -6.29 2.48 -19.13
CA ARG A 93 -5.56 3.64 -18.61
C ARG A 93 -6.43 4.48 -17.66
N ALA A 94 -7.70 4.66 -18.00
CA ALA A 94 -8.64 5.34 -17.11
C ALA A 94 -8.80 4.58 -15.78
N VAL A 95 -8.93 3.25 -15.82
CA VAL A 95 -9.02 2.41 -14.62
C VAL A 95 -7.74 2.46 -13.79
N HIS A 96 -6.57 2.47 -14.44
CA HIS A 96 -5.28 2.64 -13.75
C HIS A 96 -5.22 3.98 -13.01
N LEU A 97 -5.50 5.09 -13.72
CA LEU A 97 -5.51 6.44 -13.16
C LEU A 97 -6.49 6.54 -11.99
N VAL A 98 -7.72 6.05 -12.17
CA VAL A 98 -8.75 6.06 -11.11
C VAL A 98 -8.32 5.25 -9.90
N SER A 99 -7.70 4.08 -10.10
CA SER A 99 -7.20 3.24 -9.00
C SER A 99 -6.10 3.95 -8.21
N VAL A 100 -5.12 4.57 -8.89
CA VAL A 100 -4.05 5.33 -8.24
C VAL A 100 -4.61 6.55 -7.51
N ALA A 101 -5.54 7.29 -8.11
CA ALA A 101 -6.22 8.41 -7.46
C ALA A 101 -6.98 7.97 -6.20
N ALA A 102 -7.69 6.84 -6.27
CA ALA A 102 -8.41 6.28 -5.13
C ALA A 102 -7.46 5.86 -4.00
N ILE A 103 -6.32 5.24 -4.33
CA ILE A 103 -5.28 4.86 -3.35
C ILE A 103 -4.74 6.10 -2.63
N LEU A 104 -4.33 7.12 -3.38
CA LEU A 104 -3.76 8.34 -2.82
C LEU A 104 -4.80 9.12 -2.00
N ALA A 105 -6.03 9.22 -2.49
CA ALA A 105 -7.12 9.88 -1.77
C ALA A 105 -7.44 9.17 -0.44
N LEU A 106 -7.52 7.83 -0.46
CA LEU A 106 -7.79 7.04 0.74
C LEU A 106 -6.62 7.13 1.74
N ALA A 107 -5.37 7.04 1.27
CA ALA A 107 -4.19 7.19 2.12
C ALA A 107 -4.13 8.58 2.78
N TRP A 108 -4.35 9.65 1.99
CA TRP A 108 -4.41 11.01 2.50
C TRP A 108 -5.53 11.17 3.54
N TRP A 109 -6.72 10.64 3.26
CA TRP A 109 -7.87 10.71 4.16
C TRP A 109 -7.60 9.99 5.49
N LEU A 110 -7.00 8.80 5.45
CA LEU A 110 -6.61 8.06 6.66
C LEU A 110 -5.57 8.83 7.48
N LEU A 111 -4.53 9.36 6.83
CA LEU A 111 -3.50 10.15 7.49
C LEU A 111 -4.05 11.46 8.07
N ARG A 112 -5.02 12.08 7.40
CA ARG A 112 -5.75 13.26 7.90
C ARG A 112 -6.55 12.94 9.14
N ARG A 113 -7.21 11.78 9.19
CA ARG A 113 -7.98 11.33 10.36
C ARG A 113 -7.06 10.94 11.53
N ALA A 114 -5.93 10.29 11.23
CA ALA A 114 -4.94 9.92 12.22
C ALA A 114 -4.25 11.15 12.84
N SER A 115 -3.80 12.10 12.03
CA SER A 115 -3.03 13.28 12.47
C SER A 115 -3.88 14.46 12.95
N GLY A 116 -5.12 14.59 12.48
CA GLY A 116 -5.90 15.82 12.67
C GLY A 116 -5.34 17.03 11.92
N SER A 117 -4.35 16.89 11.02
CA SER A 117 -3.70 18.00 10.29
C SER A 117 -3.61 17.76 8.77
N ARG A 118 -4.00 18.76 7.95
CA ARG A 118 -3.94 18.66 6.47
C ARG A 118 -2.49 18.68 6.00
N ILE A 119 -1.64 19.47 6.68
CA ILE A 119 -0.21 19.57 6.39
C ILE A 119 0.47 18.21 6.59
N PHE A 120 0.24 17.56 7.74
CA PHE A 120 0.85 16.25 8.02
C PHE A 120 0.22 15.13 7.21
N ALA A 121 -1.07 15.24 6.83
CA ALA A 121 -1.68 14.31 5.88
C ALA A 121 -1.03 14.40 4.48
N SER A 122 -0.82 15.62 3.97
CA SER A 122 -0.16 15.87 2.70
C SER A 122 1.29 15.39 2.70
N LEU A 123 2.05 15.69 3.76
CA LEU A 123 3.42 15.19 3.93
C LEU A 123 3.44 13.65 3.99
N GLY A 124 2.63 13.05 4.87
CA GLY A 124 2.58 11.59 5.02
C GLY A 124 2.15 10.89 3.73
N CYS A 125 1.17 11.45 3.01
CA CYS A 125 0.72 10.87 1.74
C CYS A 125 1.78 11.02 0.65
N GLY A 126 2.55 12.11 0.65
CA GLY A 126 3.71 12.28 -0.22
C GLY A 126 4.81 11.24 0.07
N LEU A 127 5.12 10.99 1.35
CA LEU A 127 6.08 9.96 1.75
C LEU A 127 5.61 8.56 1.35
N PHE A 128 4.33 8.25 1.57
CA PHE A 128 3.73 7.01 1.11
C PHE A 128 3.79 6.88 -0.42
N ALA A 129 3.46 7.95 -1.16
CA ALA A 129 3.54 7.95 -2.61
C ALA A 129 4.97 7.70 -3.10
N ALA A 130 5.98 8.28 -2.44
CA ALA A 130 7.39 8.03 -2.76
C ALA A 130 7.80 6.57 -2.53
N LEU A 131 7.34 5.94 -1.44
CA LEU A 131 7.58 4.53 -1.15
C LEU A 131 6.82 3.58 -2.10
N ALA A 132 5.65 4.00 -2.59
CA ALA A 132 4.77 3.20 -3.43
C ALA A 132 4.92 3.47 -4.93
N ALA A 133 5.68 4.50 -5.34
CA ALA A 133 5.65 5.06 -6.69
C ALA A 133 5.86 4.02 -7.80
N TYR A 134 6.85 3.13 -7.63
CA TYR A 134 7.13 2.05 -8.60
C TYR A 134 5.93 1.11 -8.80
N ARG A 135 5.16 0.85 -7.74
CA ARG A 135 3.94 0.03 -7.82
C ARG A 135 2.79 0.82 -8.40
N LEU A 136 2.65 2.08 -8.01
CA LEU A 136 1.53 2.92 -8.47
C LEU A 136 1.53 3.09 -10.00
N ILE A 137 2.69 3.09 -10.65
CA ILE A 137 2.80 3.26 -12.11
C ILE A 137 2.66 1.98 -12.93
N GLN A 138 2.40 0.83 -12.30
CA GLN A 138 2.20 -0.45 -12.99
C GLN A 138 0.73 -0.87 -12.91
N LEU A 139 0.08 -1.09 -14.07
CA LEU A 139 -1.27 -1.65 -14.13
C LEU A 139 -1.24 -3.16 -13.85
N ARG A 140 -1.15 -3.51 -12.58
CA ARG A 140 -1.07 -4.89 -12.09
C ARG A 140 -2.02 -5.11 -10.91
N PRO A 141 -2.34 -6.37 -10.56
CA PRO A 141 -3.30 -6.66 -9.50
C PRO A 141 -2.87 -6.18 -8.10
N HIS A 142 -1.61 -5.79 -7.89
CA HIS A 142 -1.19 -5.15 -6.64
C HIS A 142 -1.90 -3.83 -6.36
N LEU A 143 -2.43 -3.10 -7.36
CA LEU A 143 -3.20 -1.87 -7.11
C LEU A 143 -4.45 -2.17 -6.27
N PHE A 144 -5.12 -3.29 -6.55
CA PHE A 144 -6.22 -3.78 -5.71
C PHE A 144 -5.72 -4.09 -4.30
N THR A 145 -4.54 -4.69 -4.16
CA THR A 145 -3.95 -4.98 -2.85
C THR A 145 -3.69 -3.72 -2.03
N LEU A 146 -3.14 -2.67 -2.63
CA LEU A 146 -2.93 -1.39 -1.94
C LEU A 146 -4.26 -0.82 -1.43
N LEU A 147 -5.31 -0.80 -2.28
CA LEU A 147 -6.65 -0.36 -1.87
C LEU A 147 -7.24 -1.25 -0.77
N ALA A 148 -7.10 -2.57 -0.90
CA ALA A 148 -7.63 -3.53 0.06
C ALA A 148 -6.97 -3.37 1.43
N VAL A 149 -5.65 -3.15 1.48
CA VAL A 149 -4.93 -2.94 2.75
C VAL A 149 -5.35 -1.66 3.45
N LEU A 150 -5.48 -0.55 2.71
CA LEU A 150 -5.96 0.71 3.27
C LEU A 150 -7.41 0.61 3.74
N THR A 151 -8.26 -0.07 2.97
CA THR A 151 -9.67 -0.32 3.32
C THR A 151 -9.80 -1.25 4.53
N LEU A 152 -8.96 -2.28 4.61
CA LEU A 152 -8.91 -3.20 5.75
C LEU A 152 -8.50 -2.47 7.03
N TYR A 153 -7.48 -1.59 6.93
CA TYR A 153 -7.10 -0.71 8.04
C TYR A 153 -8.27 0.16 8.48
N TRP A 154 -8.97 0.82 7.55
CA TRP A 154 -10.14 1.65 7.86
C TRP A 154 -11.24 0.85 8.58
N LEU A 155 -11.56 -0.34 8.07
CA LEU A 155 -12.63 -1.18 8.60
C LEU A 155 -12.31 -1.66 10.01
N LEU A 156 -11.09 -2.15 10.25
CA LEU A 156 -10.76 -2.94 11.43
C LEU A 156 -9.79 -2.29 12.42
N LEU A 157 -8.85 -1.47 11.94
CA LEU A 157 -7.68 -1.06 12.72
C LEU A 157 -7.64 0.43 13.06
N GLU A 158 -8.32 1.27 12.29
CA GLU A 158 -8.36 2.73 12.51
C GLU A 158 -8.88 3.10 13.91
N SER A 159 -9.89 2.38 14.38
CA SER A 159 -10.51 2.64 15.68
C SER A 159 -9.90 1.78 16.78
N THR A 160 -9.76 2.36 17.96
CA THR A 160 -9.47 1.64 19.21
C THR A 160 -10.71 0.97 19.80
N SER A 161 -11.90 1.25 19.26
CA SER A 161 -13.13 0.56 19.64
C SER A 161 -13.28 -0.78 18.91
N PRO A 162 -14.06 -1.73 19.46
CA PRO A 162 -14.35 -2.98 18.77
C PRO A 162 -14.98 -2.75 17.38
N PRO A 163 -14.56 -3.47 16.33
CA PRO A 163 -15.18 -3.35 15.02
C PRO A 163 -16.64 -3.82 15.07
N SER A 164 -17.54 -3.06 14.44
CA SER A 164 -18.95 -3.43 14.35
C SER A 164 -19.17 -4.64 13.44
N ARG A 165 -20.29 -5.35 13.60
CA ARG A 165 -20.65 -6.49 12.74
C ARG A 165 -20.63 -6.14 11.25
N LYS A 166 -21.06 -4.93 10.88
CA LYS A 166 -21.02 -4.43 9.50
C LYS A 166 -19.59 -4.29 8.98
N ARG A 167 -18.66 -3.79 9.81
CA ARG A 167 -17.24 -3.68 9.44
C ARG A 167 -16.57 -5.04 9.31
N ILE A 168 -16.91 -5.99 10.19
CA ILE A 168 -16.43 -7.38 10.11
C ILE A 168 -16.94 -8.06 8.82
N ALA A 169 -18.23 -7.92 8.51
CA ALA A 169 -18.81 -8.45 7.27
C ALA A 169 -18.17 -7.80 6.03
N GLY A 170 -17.99 -6.48 6.04
CA GLY A 170 -17.28 -5.75 4.97
C GLY A 170 -15.84 -6.23 4.79
N ALA A 171 -15.12 -6.51 5.87
CA ALA A 171 -13.78 -7.09 5.80
C ALA A 171 -13.82 -8.50 5.21
N ALA A 172 -14.76 -9.37 5.61
CA ALA A 172 -14.89 -10.71 5.06
C ALA A 172 -15.18 -10.69 3.54
N LEU A 173 -16.05 -9.79 3.08
CA LEU A 173 -16.31 -9.59 1.65
C LEU A 173 -15.05 -9.08 0.92
N LEU A 174 -14.31 -8.16 1.53
CA LEU A 174 -13.05 -7.69 0.99
C LEU A 174 -12.03 -8.82 0.87
N PHE A 175 -11.93 -9.71 1.85
CA PHE A 175 -11.07 -10.91 1.81
C PHE A 175 -11.46 -11.86 0.68
N ALA A 176 -12.75 -12.14 0.51
CA ALA A 176 -13.24 -12.97 -0.60
C ALA A 176 -12.85 -12.36 -1.96
N ALA A 177 -13.11 -11.07 -2.15
CA ALA A 177 -12.72 -10.39 -3.39
C ALA A 177 -11.19 -10.41 -3.59
N TRP A 178 -10.43 -10.12 -2.54
CA TRP A 178 -8.97 -10.02 -2.61
C TRP A 178 -8.31 -11.34 -2.98
N ALA A 179 -8.76 -12.45 -2.41
CA ALA A 179 -8.25 -13.78 -2.74
C ALA A 179 -8.43 -14.15 -4.22
N ASN A 180 -9.37 -13.51 -4.92
CA ASN A 180 -9.62 -13.71 -6.35
C ASN A 180 -8.94 -12.66 -7.24
N MET A 181 -8.50 -11.54 -6.66
CA MET A 181 -7.90 -10.42 -7.39
C MET A 181 -6.37 -10.47 -7.39
N HIS A 182 -5.73 -10.97 -6.33
CA HIS A 182 -4.26 -10.95 -6.23
C HIS A 182 -3.72 -11.96 -5.22
N ALA A 183 -2.61 -12.62 -5.58
CA ALA A 183 -1.93 -13.61 -4.75
C ALA A 183 -1.44 -13.08 -3.39
N ALA A 184 -1.24 -11.76 -3.23
CA ALA A 184 -0.86 -11.16 -1.95
C ALA A 184 -2.01 -10.98 -0.95
N PHE A 185 -3.17 -11.62 -1.17
CA PHE A 185 -4.29 -11.60 -0.24
C PHE A 185 -3.92 -12.07 1.18
N LEU A 186 -2.90 -12.93 1.32
CA LEU A 186 -2.37 -13.38 2.61
C LEU A 186 -1.81 -12.25 3.47
N LEU A 187 -1.49 -11.08 2.89
CA LEU A 187 -1.17 -9.90 3.68
C LEU A 187 -2.32 -9.50 4.60
N GLY A 188 -3.58 -9.69 4.18
CA GLY A 188 -4.71 -9.28 4.98
C GLY A 188 -4.84 -10.09 6.28
N PRO A 189 -4.88 -11.45 6.28
CA PRO A 189 -4.90 -12.22 7.51
C PRO A 189 -3.64 -12.00 8.36
N LEU A 190 -2.48 -11.82 7.71
CA LEU A 190 -1.22 -11.50 8.41
C LEU A 190 -1.34 -10.18 9.18
N LEU A 191 -1.81 -9.10 8.55
CA LEU A 191 -1.97 -7.79 9.19
C LEU A 191 -2.97 -7.83 10.36
N VAL A 192 -4.12 -8.50 10.19
CA VAL A 192 -5.13 -8.63 11.25
C VAL A 192 -4.61 -9.51 12.39
N GLY A 193 -3.93 -10.62 12.08
CA GLY A 193 -3.31 -11.52 13.05
C GLY A 193 -2.22 -10.83 13.86
N THR A 194 -1.36 -10.03 13.22
CA THR A 194 -0.34 -9.22 13.89
C THR A 194 -0.95 -8.15 14.78
N ALA A 195 -2.00 -7.46 14.32
CA ALA A 195 -2.73 -6.49 15.12
C ALA A 195 -3.36 -7.14 16.37
N LEU A 196 -3.99 -8.30 16.20
CA LEU A 196 -4.54 -9.10 17.29
C LEU A 196 -3.44 -9.53 18.27
N GLY A 197 -2.32 -10.05 17.79
CA GLY A 197 -1.18 -10.44 18.60
C GLY A 197 -0.65 -9.28 19.46
N GLY A 198 -0.54 -8.08 18.88
CA GLY A 198 -0.18 -6.87 19.61
C GLY A 198 -1.12 -6.56 20.78
N ILE A 199 -2.44 -6.65 20.54
CA ILE A 199 -3.45 -6.47 21.59
C ILE A 199 -3.35 -7.55 22.66
N LEU A 200 -3.20 -8.82 22.29
CA LEU A 200 -3.10 -9.93 23.24
C LEU A 200 -1.87 -9.80 24.15
N ILE A 201 -0.73 -9.40 23.60
CA ILE A 201 0.48 -9.11 24.38
C ILE A 201 0.22 -7.94 25.34
N ALA A 202 -0.41 -6.86 24.86
CA ALA A 202 -0.77 -5.72 25.69
C ALA A 202 -1.76 -6.05 26.82
N MET A 203 -2.68 -6.97 26.58
CA MET A 203 -3.60 -7.49 27.59
C MET A 203 -2.88 -8.36 28.63
N ALA A 204 -1.93 -9.21 28.21
CA ALA A 204 -1.16 -10.06 29.11
C ALA A 204 -0.26 -9.25 30.06
N LEU A 205 0.30 -8.15 29.56
CA LEU A 205 1.17 -7.25 30.32
C LEU A 205 0.42 -6.12 31.07
N GLY A 206 -0.89 -5.97 30.81
CA GLY A 206 -1.71 -4.87 31.32
C GLY A 206 -2.47 -5.19 32.61
N ASP A 207 -3.04 -4.14 33.22
CA ASP A 207 -3.95 -4.26 34.36
C ASP A 207 -5.36 -4.76 33.95
N ALA A 208 -6.23 -4.96 34.94
CA ALA A 208 -7.59 -5.46 34.72
C ALA A 208 -8.45 -4.51 33.86
N GLU A 209 -8.25 -3.20 33.97
CA GLU A 209 -9.00 -2.20 33.22
C GLU A 209 -8.63 -2.25 31.73
N ARG A 210 -7.33 -2.24 31.42
CA ARG A 210 -6.82 -2.41 30.05
C ARG A 210 -7.30 -3.71 29.43
N ARG A 211 -7.25 -4.83 30.16
CA ARG A 211 -7.77 -6.13 29.69
C ARG A 211 -9.24 -6.05 29.31
N THR A 212 -10.05 -5.40 30.14
CA THR A 212 -11.49 -5.26 29.90
C THR A 212 -11.77 -4.43 28.64
N ARG A 213 -11.07 -3.29 28.50
CA ARG A 213 -11.17 -2.42 27.33
C ARG A 213 -10.78 -3.13 26.03
N ASP A 214 -9.65 -3.84 26.05
CA ASP A 214 -9.04 -4.38 24.85
C ASP A 214 -9.70 -5.73 24.42
N ARG A 215 -10.40 -6.42 25.33
CA ARG A 215 -11.08 -7.71 25.07
C ARG A 215 -12.11 -7.63 23.95
N GLY A 216 -12.93 -6.58 23.92
CA GLY A 216 -13.93 -6.40 22.87
C GLY A 216 -13.29 -6.24 21.48
N ARG A 217 -12.20 -5.46 21.41
CA ARG A 217 -11.44 -5.23 20.18
C ARG A 217 -10.73 -6.50 19.72
N ALA A 218 -10.08 -7.22 20.64
CA ALA A 218 -9.44 -8.51 20.36
C ALA A 218 -10.45 -9.53 19.81
N THR A 219 -11.63 -9.63 20.43
CA THR A 219 -12.70 -10.52 19.96
C THR A 219 -13.18 -10.14 18.56
N GLY A 220 -13.40 -8.85 18.31
CA GLY A 220 -13.82 -8.38 16.98
C GLY A 220 -12.77 -8.64 15.89
N LEU A 221 -11.49 -8.46 16.19
CA LEU A 221 -10.40 -8.78 15.26
C LEU A 221 -10.22 -10.29 15.06
N ALA A 222 -10.37 -11.10 16.10
CA ALA A 222 -10.35 -12.56 15.99
C ALA A 222 -11.49 -13.07 15.11
N LEU A 223 -12.71 -12.53 15.27
CA LEU A 223 -13.85 -12.84 14.41
C LEU A 223 -13.60 -12.39 12.96
N ALA A 224 -13.04 -11.19 12.75
CA ALA A 224 -12.70 -10.71 11.42
C ALA A 224 -11.61 -11.56 10.75
N ALA A 225 -10.58 -12.00 11.51
CA ALA A 225 -9.55 -12.91 11.01
C ALA A 225 -10.11 -14.28 10.66
N GLY A 226 -10.98 -14.85 11.51
CA GLY A 226 -11.61 -16.16 11.26
C GLY A 226 -12.55 -16.13 10.06
N LEU A 227 -13.50 -15.19 10.03
CA LEU A 227 -14.44 -15.05 8.91
C LEU A 227 -13.75 -14.62 7.62
N GLY A 228 -12.80 -13.68 7.71
CA GLY A 228 -12.00 -13.22 6.58
C GLY A 228 -11.13 -14.34 6.01
N GLY A 229 -10.42 -15.07 6.87
CA GLY A 229 -9.63 -16.24 6.48
C GLY A 229 -10.49 -17.31 5.80
N ALA A 230 -11.65 -17.65 6.34
CA ALA A 230 -12.59 -18.57 5.69
C ALA A 230 -13.08 -18.02 4.33
N ALA A 231 -13.35 -16.71 4.24
CA ALA A 231 -13.79 -16.08 2.99
C ALA A 231 -12.72 -16.13 1.88
N THR A 232 -11.43 -16.16 2.22
CA THR A 232 -10.36 -16.35 1.21
C THR A 232 -10.38 -17.72 0.54
N LEU A 233 -11.10 -18.70 1.10
CA LEU A 233 -11.28 -20.02 0.48
C LEU A 233 -12.26 -19.98 -0.70
N LEU A 234 -12.93 -18.85 -0.94
CA LEU A 234 -13.75 -18.60 -2.13
C LEU A 234 -12.91 -18.31 -3.38
N ASN A 235 -11.61 -18.65 -3.38
CA ASN A 235 -10.78 -18.72 -4.58
C ASN A 235 -10.97 -20.09 -5.26
N PRO A 236 -10.98 -20.19 -6.61
CA PRO A 236 -11.07 -21.46 -7.35
C PRO A 236 -10.07 -22.54 -6.95
N SER A 237 -8.88 -22.15 -6.47
CA SER A 237 -7.84 -23.07 -5.97
C SER A 237 -7.99 -23.43 -4.49
N GLY A 238 -8.96 -22.83 -3.79
CA GLY A 238 -9.24 -23.06 -2.37
C GLY A 238 -7.99 -22.92 -1.50
N LEU A 239 -7.66 -23.98 -0.75
CA LEU A 239 -6.48 -24.02 0.14
C LEU A 239 -5.14 -24.01 -0.60
N GLN A 240 -5.09 -24.40 -1.87
CA GLN A 240 -3.83 -24.45 -2.62
C GLN A 240 -3.21 -23.06 -2.76
N SER A 241 -4.02 -22.01 -2.89
CA SER A 241 -3.54 -20.63 -2.94
C SER A 241 -2.83 -20.19 -1.66
N HIS A 242 -3.20 -20.74 -0.50
CA HIS A 242 -2.52 -20.48 0.78
C HIS A 242 -1.20 -21.23 0.87
N LEU A 243 -1.15 -22.43 0.30
CA LEU A 243 0.05 -23.28 0.30
C LEU A 243 1.09 -22.82 -0.72
N ALA A 244 0.66 -22.19 -1.82
CA ALA A 244 1.53 -21.72 -2.90
C ALA A 244 2.71 -20.88 -2.40
N TRP A 245 2.52 -20.06 -1.37
CA TRP A 245 3.61 -19.26 -0.77
C TRP A 245 4.69 -20.10 -0.06
N PHE A 246 4.33 -21.24 0.52
CA PHE A 246 5.28 -22.17 1.17
C PHE A 246 5.98 -23.09 0.16
N VAL A 247 5.43 -23.21 -1.05
CA VAL A 247 5.97 -24.03 -2.14
C VAL A 247 6.86 -23.17 -3.06
N ALA A 248 6.40 -21.98 -3.46
CA ALA A 248 7.14 -21.07 -4.34
C ALA A 248 8.53 -20.69 -3.78
N GLY A 249 8.64 -20.49 -2.46
CA GLY A 249 9.93 -20.21 -1.81
C GLY A 249 10.96 -21.36 -1.88
N ARG A 250 10.51 -22.59 -2.17
CA ARG A 250 11.37 -23.79 -2.32
C ARG A 250 11.65 -24.16 -3.77
N GLU A 251 10.72 -23.87 -4.67
CA GLU A 251 10.74 -24.38 -6.06
C GLU A 251 11.07 -23.30 -7.11
N THR A 252 11.08 -22.02 -6.75
CA THR A 252 11.42 -20.93 -7.69
C THR A 252 12.61 -20.07 -7.24
N PRO A 253 13.84 -20.63 -7.17
CA PRO A 253 15.07 -19.85 -6.91
C PRO A 253 15.25 -18.67 -7.87
N GLU A 254 14.65 -18.74 -9.07
CA GLU A 254 14.74 -17.71 -10.09
C GLU A 254 13.98 -16.42 -9.73
N LEU A 255 12.98 -16.47 -8.84
CA LEU A 255 12.31 -15.25 -8.35
C LEU A 255 13.30 -14.33 -7.60
N ALA A 256 14.32 -14.90 -6.94
CA ALA A 256 15.38 -14.12 -6.31
C ALA A 256 16.26 -13.36 -7.32
N ARG A 257 16.22 -13.72 -8.62
CA ARG A 257 16.92 -13.00 -9.70
C ARG A 257 16.14 -11.75 -10.17
N VAL A 258 14.84 -11.66 -9.88
CA VAL A 258 14.03 -10.46 -10.17
C VAL A 258 14.25 -9.44 -9.05
N GLY A 259 15.42 -8.77 -9.13
CA GLY A 259 15.96 -7.94 -8.07
C GLY A 259 15.12 -6.70 -7.75
N ASP A 260 14.37 -6.16 -8.70
CA ASP A 260 13.51 -4.99 -8.48
C ASP A 260 12.21 -5.32 -7.70
N GLU A 261 11.92 -6.61 -7.52
CA GLU A 261 10.67 -7.08 -6.93
C GLU A 261 10.87 -7.93 -5.66
N TRP A 262 11.84 -8.84 -5.69
CA TRP A 262 12.06 -9.82 -4.62
C TRP A 262 13.35 -9.60 -3.83
N SER A 263 14.23 -8.66 -4.22
CA SER A 263 15.41 -8.36 -3.41
C SER A 263 15.01 -7.77 -2.06
N ALA A 264 15.76 -8.13 -1.02
CA ALA A 264 15.66 -7.49 0.28
C ALA A 264 16.15 -6.03 0.19
N VAL A 265 15.52 -5.14 0.94
CA VAL A 265 16.11 -3.82 1.20
C VAL A 265 17.35 -3.99 2.06
N ASP A 266 18.51 -3.73 1.47
CA ASP A 266 19.75 -3.66 2.21
C ASP A 266 19.81 -2.32 2.98
N LEU A 267 19.82 -2.43 4.31
CA LEU A 267 19.86 -1.27 5.19
C LEU A 267 21.22 -0.55 5.15
N PHE A 268 22.30 -1.23 4.78
CA PHE A 268 23.66 -0.71 4.89
C PHE A 268 24.35 -0.51 3.55
N ALA A 269 23.74 -0.97 2.45
CA ALA A 269 24.14 -0.59 1.10
C ALA A 269 23.32 0.59 0.58
N PHE A 270 24.01 1.62 0.08
CA PHE A 270 23.34 2.73 -0.58
C PHE A 270 22.78 2.25 -1.93
N PRO A 271 21.48 2.46 -2.21
CA PRO A 271 20.88 1.91 -3.41
C PRO A 271 21.34 2.61 -4.69
N LEU A 272 21.31 1.87 -5.80
CA LEU A 272 21.58 2.41 -7.12
C LEU A 272 20.43 3.32 -7.58
N PRO A 273 20.73 4.49 -8.20
CA PRO A 273 19.72 5.31 -8.82
C PRO A 273 18.93 4.55 -9.89
N GLY A 274 17.61 4.77 -9.96
CA GLY A 274 16.75 4.18 -10.99
C GLY A 274 16.26 2.75 -10.72
N LEU A 275 16.72 2.10 -9.63
CA LEU A 275 16.18 0.81 -9.18
C LEU A 275 15.44 0.96 -7.85
N PRO A 276 14.44 0.11 -7.55
CA PRO A 276 13.85 0.04 -6.22
C PRO A 276 14.77 -0.77 -5.27
N PRO A 277 14.95 -0.34 -4.00
CA PRO A 277 14.53 0.95 -3.45
C PRO A 277 15.33 2.09 -4.08
N SER A 278 14.69 3.21 -4.40
CA SER A 278 15.45 4.41 -4.78
C SER A 278 16.17 4.99 -3.55
N PRO A 279 17.21 5.83 -3.73
CA PRO A 279 17.86 6.56 -2.63
C PRO A 279 16.88 7.29 -1.70
N LEU A 280 15.87 7.97 -2.27
CA LEU A 280 14.82 8.60 -1.48
C LEU A 280 13.99 7.58 -0.68
N ALA A 281 13.53 6.49 -1.31
CA ALA A 281 12.72 5.48 -0.63
C ALA A 281 13.50 4.83 0.53
N TRP A 282 14.80 4.56 0.33
CA TRP A 282 15.71 4.07 1.35
C TRP A 282 15.88 5.05 2.52
N LEU A 283 16.09 6.35 2.23
CA LEU A 283 16.17 7.40 3.26
C LEU A 283 14.87 7.52 4.06
N ILE A 284 13.72 7.51 3.39
CA ILE A 284 12.41 7.55 4.05
C ILE A 284 12.24 6.32 4.94
N PHE A 285 12.59 5.13 4.43
CA PHE A 285 12.48 3.88 5.18
C PHE A 285 13.34 3.88 6.45
N TRP A 286 14.61 4.32 6.36
CA TRP A 286 15.46 4.56 7.53
C TRP A 286 14.86 5.56 8.51
N GLY A 287 14.34 6.68 8.00
CA GLY A 287 13.66 7.69 8.80
C GLY A 287 12.47 7.10 9.58
N LEU A 288 11.69 6.22 8.96
CA LEU A 288 10.58 5.52 9.60
C LEU A 288 11.05 4.56 10.69
N ILE A 289 12.11 3.78 10.44
CA ILE A 289 12.72 2.89 11.45
C ILE A 289 13.14 3.70 12.68
N LEU A 290 13.93 4.76 12.47
CA LEU A 290 14.44 5.60 13.55
C LEU A 290 13.31 6.28 14.32
N ALA A 291 12.29 6.80 13.62
CA ALA A 291 11.14 7.45 14.24
C ALA A 291 10.31 6.48 15.10
N VAL A 292 10.07 5.25 14.62
CA VAL A 292 9.35 4.23 15.39
C VAL A 292 10.16 3.77 16.60
N VAL A 293 11.48 3.57 16.46
CA VAL A 293 12.36 3.25 17.60
C VAL A 293 12.34 4.38 18.64
N ALA A 294 12.47 5.63 18.21
CA ALA A 294 12.40 6.78 19.11
C ALA A 294 11.04 6.86 19.83
N LEU A 295 9.94 6.57 19.13
CA LEU A 295 8.60 6.50 19.71
C LEU A 295 8.50 5.43 20.79
N ILE A 296 9.01 4.22 20.52
CA ILE A 296 9.00 3.10 21.48
C ILE A 296 9.83 3.46 22.72
N VAL A 297 11.03 4.01 22.54
CA VAL A 297 11.90 4.44 23.65
C VAL A 297 11.22 5.53 24.48
N HIS A 298 10.61 6.51 23.83
CA HIS A 298 9.87 7.58 24.52
C HIS A 298 8.69 7.03 25.33
N ALA A 299 7.88 6.15 24.73
CA ALA A 299 6.76 5.49 25.39
C ALA A 299 7.23 4.66 26.59
N ALA A 300 8.31 3.89 26.45
CA ALA A 300 8.89 3.09 27.53
C ALA A 300 9.43 3.94 28.69
N ARG A 301 10.11 5.06 28.39
CA ARG A 301 10.59 6.00 29.42
C ARG A 301 9.44 6.62 30.19
N ARG A 302 8.38 7.05 29.49
CA ARG A 302 7.21 7.66 30.12
C ARG A 302 6.45 6.65 31.00
N ALA A 303 6.32 5.40 30.54
CA ALA A 303 5.70 4.33 31.32
C ALA A 303 6.45 4.05 32.64
N ARG A 304 7.78 4.20 32.66
CA ARG A 304 8.59 4.06 33.89
C ARG A 304 8.44 5.25 34.86
N GLN A 305 8.18 6.45 34.34
CA GLN A 305 8.12 7.68 35.14
C GLN A 305 6.78 7.91 35.82
N SER A 306 5.69 7.32 35.31
CA SER A 306 4.35 7.42 35.90
C SER A 306 3.83 6.05 36.38
N PRO A 307 4.40 5.46 37.43
CA PRO A 307 3.97 4.15 37.94
C PRO A 307 2.55 4.16 38.55
N ASN A 308 2.02 5.33 38.95
CA ASN A 308 0.73 5.46 39.65
C ASN A 308 -0.49 5.69 38.71
N GLY A 309 -0.44 5.18 37.48
CA GLY A 309 -1.64 4.80 36.71
C GLY A 309 -2.58 5.89 36.18
N ASN A 310 -2.43 7.16 36.54
CA ASN A 310 -3.48 8.16 36.28
C ASN A 310 -3.28 9.10 35.06
N GLU A 311 -2.29 8.87 34.20
CA GLU A 311 -2.12 9.68 32.98
C GLU A 311 -2.63 9.00 31.71
N THR A 312 -3.93 9.15 31.48
CA THR A 312 -4.51 9.31 30.16
C THR A 312 -3.77 10.42 29.38
N ARG A 313 -2.88 10.04 28.44
CA ARG A 313 -2.64 10.68 27.12
C ARG A 313 -1.25 10.34 26.56
N ALA A 314 -1.25 9.21 25.84
CA ALA A 314 -0.40 8.81 24.71
C ALA A 314 0.03 7.33 24.86
N SER A 315 -0.91 6.45 25.18
CA SER A 315 -0.65 5.02 25.04
C SER A 315 -0.55 4.72 23.55
N VAL A 316 0.63 4.33 23.09
CA VAL A 316 0.83 3.81 21.74
C VAL A 316 -0.16 2.66 21.53
N ASP A 317 -0.96 2.72 20.47
CA ASP A 317 -1.92 1.65 20.15
C ASP A 317 -1.13 0.37 19.85
N PRO A 318 -1.27 -0.71 20.66
CA PRO A 318 -0.49 -1.92 20.48
C PRO A 318 -0.78 -2.61 19.15
N ALA A 319 -2.01 -2.52 18.63
CA ALA A 319 -2.37 -3.12 17.35
C ALA A 319 -1.61 -2.44 16.20
N LEU A 320 -1.66 -1.11 16.16
CA LEU A 320 -1.01 -0.31 15.14
C LEU A 320 0.51 -0.37 15.25
N LEU A 321 1.05 -0.43 16.48
CA LEU A 321 2.48 -0.63 16.70
C LEU A 321 2.95 -1.96 16.12
N SER A 322 2.27 -3.07 16.43
CA SER A 322 2.65 -4.39 15.91
C SER A 322 2.57 -4.43 14.37
N VAL A 323 1.54 -3.84 13.78
CA VAL A 323 1.42 -3.75 12.31
C VAL A 323 2.50 -2.86 11.70
N ALA A 324 2.85 -1.74 12.33
CA ALA A 324 3.95 -0.88 11.89
C ALA A 324 5.29 -1.61 11.96
N LEU A 325 5.55 -2.38 13.02
CA LEU A 325 6.77 -3.18 13.14
C LEU A 325 6.85 -4.26 12.06
N LEU A 326 5.76 -4.99 11.81
CA LEU A 326 5.69 -5.95 10.70
C LEU A 326 5.96 -5.26 9.35
N SER A 327 5.36 -4.09 9.14
CA SER A 327 5.51 -3.30 7.91
C SER A 327 6.92 -2.76 7.70
N LEU A 328 7.71 -2.58 8.77
CA LEU A 328 9.13 -2.28 8.70
C LEU A 328 9.99 -3.54 8.51
N ALA A 329 9.52 -4.71 8.92
CA ALA A 329 10.25 -5.97 8.73
C ALA A 329 10.10 -6.53 7.30
N LEU A 330 8.92 -6.45 6.70
CA LEU A 330 8.64 -7.05 5.39
C LEU A 330 9.52 -6.52 4.23
N PRO A 331 9.87 -5.23 4.14
CA PRO A 331 10.81 -4.75 3.13
C PRO A 331 12.22 -5.35 3.23
N LEU A 332 12.62 -5.82 4.42
CA LEU A 332 13.88 -6.54 4.63
C LEU A 332 13.85 -7.96 4.04
N LEU A 333 12.66 -8.45 3.65
CA LEU A 333 12.49 -9.70 2.91
C LEU A 333 12.31 -9.43 1.42
N ALA A 334 11.51 -8.41 1.06
CA ALA A 334 11.32 -8.02 -0.32
C ALA A 334 10.94 -6.54 -0.46
N VAL A 335 11.66 -5.82 -1.31
CA VAL A 335 11.49 -4.38 -1.62
C VAL A 335 10.07 -4.02 -2.04
N ARG A 336 9.32 -4.96 -2.64
CA ARG A 336 7.92 -4.77 -3.00
C ARG A 336 7.02 -4.33 -1.85
N PHE A 337 7.42 -4.57 -0.60
CA PHE A 337 6.64 -4.23 0.58
C PHE A 337 6.88 -2.82 1.11
N LEU A 338 7.75 -2.01 0.50
CA LEU A 338 8.04 -0.64 0.96
C LEU A 338 6.80 0.24 1.15
N TRP A 339 5.77 0.07 0.32
CA TRP A 339 4.51 0.81 0.43
C TRP A 339 3.75 0.53 1.74
N LEU A 340 4.04 -0.58 2.44
CA LEU A 340 3.53 -0.81 3.80
C LEU A 340 4.07 0.21 4.82
N GLY A 341 5.04 1.05 4.44
CA GLY A 341 5.46 2.22 5.21
C GLY A 341 4.33 3.20 5.55
N ILE A 342 3.13 3.06 4.96
CA ILE A 342 1.93 3.75 5.42
C ILE A 342 1.59 3.46 6.89
N PHE A 343 1.85 2.26 7.41
CA PHE A 343 1.51 1.89 8.79
C PHE A 343 2.38 2.59 9.85
N PRO A 344 3.72 2.64 9.73
CA PRO A 344 4.51 3.49 10.63
C PRO A 344 4.17 4.98 10.46
N LEU A 345 3.82 5.45 9.26
CA LEU A 345 3.31 6.81 9.07
C LEU A 345 1.99 7.06 9.85
N LEU A 346 1.04 6.13 9.78
CA LEU A 346 -0.22 6.18 10.55
C LEU A 346 0.02 6.12 12.06
N LEU A 347 0.96 5.29 12.51
CA LEU A 347 1.39 5.20 13.92
C LEU A 347 1.93 6.54 14.41
N LEU A 348 2.85 7.14 13.66
CA LEU A 348 3.42 8.45 13.99
C LEU A 348 2.35 9.54 13.96
N ALA A 349 1.50 9.57 12.93
CA ALA A 349 0.40 10.52 12.82
C ALA A 349 -0.55 10.43 14.02
N HIS A 350 -0.95 9.22 14.42
CA HIS A 350 -1.83 8.99 15.55
C HIS A 350 -1.19 9.39 16.88
N THR A 351 0.08 9.01 17.09
CA THR A 351 0.76 9.22 18.37
C THR A 351 1.19 10.67 18.57
N LEU A 352 1.59 11.35 17.49
CA LEU A 352 2.00 12.76 17.53
C LEU A 352 0.82 13.72 17.53
N ARG A 353 -0.41 13.27 17.23
CA ARG A 353 -1.59 14.13 17.13
C ARG A 353 -1.78 15.07 18.33
N PRO A 354 -1.72 14.64 19.60
CA PRO A 354 -1.89 15.56 20.74
C PRO A 354 -0.80 16.65 20.78
N TRP A 355 0.44 16.29 20.42
CA TRP A 355 1.55 17.24 20.33
C TRP A 355 1.34 18.22 19.19
N LEU A 356 0.87 17.74 18.03
CA LEU A 356 0.53 18.55 16.86
C LEU A 356 -0.61 19.53 17.17
N GLU A 357 -1.66 19.09 17.85
CA GLU A 357 -2.79 19.94 18.27
C GLU A 357 -2.32 21.01 19.27
N ALA A 358 -1.49 20.64 20.26
CA ALA A 358 -0.94 21.59 21.23
C ALA A 358 0.00 22.63 20.59
N ARG A 359 0.75 22.23 19.55
CA ARG A 359 1.70 23.08 18.82
C ARG A 359 1.12 23.74 17.57
N ALA A 360 -0.14 23.49 17.24
CA ALA A 360 -0.80 24.12 16.09
C ALA A 360 -0.86 25.66 16.23
N GLN A 361 -0.87 26.16 17.47
CA GLN A 361 -0.83 27.60 17.77
C GLN A 361 0.57 28.21 17.61
N THR A 362 1.65 27.39 17.61
CA THR A 362 3.00 27.89 17.36
C THR A 362 3.23 28.11 15.88
N LYS A 363 3.57 29.36 15.50
CA LYS A 363 3.66 29.78 14.09
C LYS A 363 4.60 28.94 13.22
N TRP A 364 5.66 28.33 13.75
CA TRP A 364 6.71 27.67 12.94
C TRP A 364 6.46 26.18 12.62
N VAL A 365 5.71 25.45 13.44
CA VAL A 365 5.49 24.00 13.23
C VAL A 365 4.76 23.70 11.90
N PRO A 366 3.69 24.44 11.53
CA PRO A 366 3.06 24.30 10.22
C PRO A 366 4.04 24.50 9.05
N TRP A 367 4.96 25.46 9.19
CA TRP A 367 5.96 25.77 8.16
C TRP A 367 7.00 24.68 7.97
N ILE A 368 7.39 23.95 9.02
CA ILE A 368 8.27 22.78 8.87
C ILE A 368 7.58 21.69 8.04
N GLY A 369 6.32 21.37 8.34
CA GLY A 369 5.57 20.37 7.57
C GLY A 369 5.38 20.79 6.11
N ALA A 370 5.08 22.07 5.87
CA ALA A 370 4.95 22.63 4.54
C ALA A 370 6.28 22.62 3.76
N GLY A 371 7.37 23.03 4.40
CA GLY A 371 8.71 23.02 3.81
C GLY A 371 9.18 21.60 3.49
N ALA A 372 8.97 20.64 4.39
CA ALA A 372 9.27 19.22 4.14
C ALA A 372 8.46 18.67 2.96
N SER A 373 7.17 19.01 2.87
CA SER A 373 6.32 18.62 1.74
C SER A 373 6.86 19.20 0.42
N LEU A 374 7.28 20.47 0.43
CA LEU A 374 7.83 21.14 -0.75
C LEU A 374 9.16 20.52 -1.20
N LEU A 375 10.05 20.20 -0.27
CA LEU A 375 11.34 19.56 -0.55
C LEU A 375 11.18 18.12 -1.07
N LEU A 376 10.07 17.45 -0.75
CA LEU A 376 9.81 16.10 -1.22
C LEU A 376 9.58 16.06 -2.74
N VAL A 377 9.06 17.13 -3.36
CA VAL A 377 8.85 17.22 -4.82
C VAL A 377 10.17 17.04 -5.60
N PRO A 378 11.18 17.92 -5.45
CA PRO A 378 12.45 17.73 -6.14
C PRO A 378 13.18 16.47 -5.68
N ALA A 379 13.02 16.04 -4.42
CA ALA A 379 13.61 14.78 -3.97
C ALA A 379 13.04 13.57 -4.74
N LEU A 380 11.72 13.51 -4.96
CA LEU A 380 11.11 12.43 -5.74
C LEU A 380 11.57 12.44 -7.20
N LEU A 381 11.63 13.65 -7.79
CA LEU A 381 12.02 13.84 -9.18
C LEU A 381 13.48 13.45 -9.46
N ASN A 382 14.39 13.71 -8.52
CA ASN A 382 15.83 13.52 -8.74
C ASN A 382 16.39 12.26 -8.07
N TRP A 383 15.94 11.94 -6.86
CA TRP A 383 16.49 10.86 -6.01
C TRP A 383 15.46 9.75 -5.74
N GLY A 384 14.21 9.96 -6.16
CA GLY A 384 13.13 9.01 -6.13
C GLY A 384 13.13 8.09 -7.34
N THR A 385 11.96 7.52 -7.61
CA THR A 385 11.66 6.81 -8.86
C THR A 385 11.41 7.76 -10.02
N GLY A 386 11.51 9.08 -9.82
CA GLY A 386 11.26 10.08 -10.85
C GLY A 386 12.04 9.86 -12.15
N PRO A 387 13.36 9.64 -12.12
CA PRO A 387 14.13 9.42 -13.35
C PRO A 387 13.66 8.19 -14.12
N LEU A 388 13.20 7.15 -13.43
CA LEU A 388 12.66 5.93 -14.05
C LEU A 388 11.26 6.18 -14.64
N ILE A 389 10.37 6.77 -13.85
CA ILE A 389 8.95 6.98 -14.21
C ILE A 389 8.80 8.03 -15.32
N PHE A 390 9.56 9.13 -15.21
CA PHE A 390 9.36 10.29 -16.08
C PHE A 390 10.17 10.21 -17.38
N ALA A 391 11.22 9.38 -17.43
CA ALA A 391 11.94 9.11 -18.68
C ALA A 391 11.09 8.36 -19.72
N THR A 392 10.02 7.69 -19.31
CA THR A 392 9.13 6.95 -20.21
C THR A 392 7.91 7.75 -20.67
N LEU A 393 7.70 8.95 -20.14
CA LEU A 393 6.53 9.75 -20.50
C LEU A 393 6.61 10.17 -21.98
N PRO A 394 5.48 10.12 -22.71
CA PRO A 394 5.43 10.69 -24.05
C PRO A 394 5.78 12.18 -24.03
N GLY A 395 6.67 12.61 -24.94
CA GLY A 395 7.09 14.01 -25.06
C GLY A 395 6.00 14.95 -25.61
N THR A 396 4.87 14.41 -26.08
CA THR A 396 3.74 15.18 -26.62
C THR A 396 2.41 14.55 -26.20
N TRP A 397 1.33 15.36 -26.19
CA TRP A 397 -0.03 14.86 -25.97
C TRP A 397 -0.47 13.84 -27.03
N ALA A 398 -0.02 14.00 -28.28
CA ALA A 398 -0.27 13.03 -29.33
C ALA A 398 0.36 11.66 -29.01
N GLY A 399 1.50 11.63 -28.31
CA GLY A 399 2.13 10.40 -27.84
C GLY A 399 1.28 9.63 -26.80
N TYR A 400 0.34 10.29 -26.11
CA TYR A 400 -0.65 9.60 -25.28
C TYR A 400 -1.77 8.95 -26.10
N ALA A 401 -1.86 9.23 -27.40
CA ALA A 401 -2.77 8.56 -28.33
C ALA A 401 -2.05 7.53 -29.22
N GLU A 402 -0.72 7.42 -29.12
CA GLU A 402 0.04 6.42 -29.88
C GLU A 402 -0.38 4.99 -29.47
N PRO A 403 -0.50 4.07 -30.45
CA PRO A 403 -0.70 2.66 -30.16
C PRO A 403 0.53 2.07 -29.47
N TYR A 404 0.34 0.92 -28.83
CA TYR A 404 1.41 0.24 -28.09
C TYR A 404 2.56 -0.12 -29.02
N ARG A 405 3.77 0.29 -28.64
CA ARG A 405 4.97 -0.05 -29.40
C ARG A 405 5.32 -1.52 -29.14
N ALA A 406 4.96 -2.38 -30.09
CA ALA A 406 5.28 -3.80 -30.07
C ALA A 406 6.80 -4.12 -30.06
N GLY A 407 7.66 -3.11 -30.26
CA GLY A 407 9.12 -3.30 -30.23
C GLY A 407 9.75 -3.34 -28.83
N LYS A 408 9.05 -2.89 -27.77
CA LYS A 408 9.59 -2.93 -26.38
C LYS A 408 9.19 -4.21 -25.64
N TYR A 409 8.04 -4.77 -25.98
CA TYR A 409 7.50 -5.99 -25.42
C TYR A 409 7.72 -7.10 -26.44
N HIS A 410 7.93 -8.35 -26.02
CA HIS A 410 8.05 -9.46 -26.98
C HIS A 410 6.87 -9.40 -27.94
N ALA A 411 7.13 -9.14 -29.24
CA ALA A 411 6.09 -8.88 -30.24
C ALA A 411 5.03 -10.00 -30.26
N ASP A 412 5.45 -11.21 -29.92
CA ASP A 412 4.64 -12.42 -29.81
C ASP A 412 3.56 -12.33 -28.71
N LEU A 413 3.80 -11.63 -27.59
CA LEU A 413 2.82 -11.45 -26.51
C LEU A 413 1.70 -10.47 -26.88
N ILE A 414 2.01 -9.48 -27.73
CA ILE A 414 1.01 -8.52 -28.23
C ILE A 414 0.19 -9.18 -29.35
N TRP A 415 0.83 -10.00 -30.18
CA TRP A 415 0.16 -10.76 -31.25
C TRP A 415 -0.89 -11.76 -30.72
N MET A 416 -0.71 -12.33 -29.52
CA MET A 416 -1.70 -13.20 -28.86
C MET A 416 -3.07 -12.53 -28.60
N LEU A 417 -3.19 -11.20 -28.71
CA LEU A 417 -4.47 -10.50 -28.64
C LEU A 417 -5.18 -10.38 -29.99
N ASP A 418 -4.44 -10.48 -31.11
CA ASP A 418 -4.93 -10.26 -32.47
C ASP A 418 -5.47 -11.53 -33.15
N ASP A 419 -5.20 -12.71 -32.58
CA ASP A 419 -5.82 -14.01 -32.91
C ASP A 419 -6.97 -14.35 -31.95
#